data_AF-A0A4S2VMJ5-F1
#
_entry.id   AF-A0A4S2VMJ5-F1
#
_cell.length_a   1.000
_cell.length_b   1.000
_cell.length_c   1.000
_cell.angle_alpha   90.00
_cell.angle_beta   90.00
_cell.angle_gamma   90.00
#
_symmetry.space_group_name_H-M   'P 1'
#
loop_
_entity.id
_entity.type
_entity.pdbx_description
1 polymer ?
#
loop_
_entity_poly.entity_id
_entity_poly.type
_entity_poly.pdbx_seq_one_letter_code
_entity_poly.pdbx_strand_id
1 'polypeptide(L)'
;MVYDGLQPAPKGDRCVGVYRTGDGHCTHGPDAPPKGVDITKDIPPAVKESAPAADPAKPSADDPATKEGGGRPQDAPAADAAATKDSAPQPAAAEGGQAVAAGPAGQTVQCEGDGSTGNRVQVVYVHAPGKDRYSEYVASFRKWAADADLIYSASAKETGGVRHIRYVTAADCTPTVLNIELPANALAEFSATNNALAAKGLDRRDRKYMIFADSQVYCGIGTFAGDERPGQANQSNFGPSYGRTDSGCWGGHTAAHELGHNLGAVNNSAPNTSRGAHCTDEYDVMCYSDTPYYPQMRNICTNQASENILDCNHDDYFHTSPKPGSYLATHWNIADNQFLMKNKGGGGGTDPGPNPDPTPTKKPSPTPTKQPTGGPTATAAQIQSNSVVVSWPKVDGTSWYQVMLNGKHLAWVQSQVLRIYNLQPNTEYKVTVSARDGSGRDSGPGKAASFRTTGAGGGATTPNSRYTLGNGSTGMAAEVWGGRTADGTVLVGGRANGYAQQQWYFDDAGSGQVRIRSAVSGKCLQPGGAPAQGMWVSQQPCDKNNGAQAWKLTTRGGAVTVTDPSGGFALTVSNRPYYGNWLLDLQRADGRAAQAWTLQKSG
;
A
#
# COMPACT_ATOMS: atom_id res chain seq x y z
N MET A 1 -23.68 16.92 -13.22
CA MET A 1 -22.94 16.02 -14.13
C MET A 1 -22.50 16.80 -15.34
N VAL A 2 -21.22 16.71 -15.69
CA VAL A 2 -20.61 17.48 -16.77
C VAL A 2 -20.15 16.54 -17.88
N TYR A 3 -20.80 16.61 -19.05
CA TYR A 3 -20.36 15.89 -20.27
C TYR A 3 -19.34 16.70 -21.08
N ASP A 4 -18.85 17.82 -20.54
CA ASP A 4 -17.88 18.68 -21.21
C ASP A 4 -16.62 17.88 -21.55
N GLY A 5 -16.11 18.04 -22.77
CA GLY A 5 -14.99 17.24 -23.30
C GLY A 5 -15.33 15.81 -23.75
N LEU A 6 -16.56 15.34 -23.58
CA LEU A 6 -17.01 14.03 -24.03
C LEU A 6 -17.86 14.14 -25.30
N GLN A 7 -17.51 13.36 -26.31
CA GLN A 7 -18.26 13.29 -27.57
C GLN A 7 -18.80 11.88 -27.76
N PRO A 8 -20.10 11.70 -28.04
CA PRO A 8 -20.62 10.41 -28.49
C PRO A 8 -19.81 9.91 -29.68
N ALA A 9 -19.29 8.69 -29.59
CA ALA A 9 -18.41 8.17 -30.62
C ALA A 9 -19.21 7.86 -31.90
N PRO A 10 -18.77 8.34 -33.08
CA PRO A 10 -19.49 8.10 -34.33
C PRO A 10 -19.40 6.62 -34.74
N LYS A 11 -20.32 6.19 -35.61
CA LYS A 11 -20.32 4.82 -36.16
C LYS A 11 -18.97 4.51 -36.84
N GLY A 12 -18.33 3.42 -36.42
CA GLY A 12 -17.02 2.99 -36.94
C GLY A 12 -15.82 3.53 -36.16
N ASP A 13 -16.01 4.37 -35.15
CA ASP A 13 -14.97 4.72 -34.16
C ASP A 13 -14.72 3.55 -33.20
N ARG A 14 -13.52 3.48 -32.62
CA ARG A 14 -13.16 2.44 -31.64
C ARG A 14 -13.98 2.55 -30.35
N CYS A 15 -14.51 3.74 -30.03
CA CYS A 15 -15.35 3.98 -28.86
C CYS A 15 -16.85 3.87 -29.18
N VAL A 16 -17.23 3.34 -30.34
CA VAL A 16 -18.64 3.29 -30.79
C VAL A 16 -19.56 2.68 -29.72
N GLY A 17 -20.67 3.35 -29.45
CA GLY A 17 -21.62 2.96 -28.39
C GLY A 17 -21.29 3.50 -27.00
N VAL A 18 -20.20 4.26 -26.85
CA VAL A 18 -19.88 5.04 -25.66
C VAL A 18 -19.32 6.43 -26.05
N TYR A 19 -18.63 7.10 -25.13
CA TYR A 19 -18.05 8.43 -25.35
C TYR A 19 -16.55 8.36 -25.63
N ARG A 20 -16.10 9.29 -26.46
CA ARG A 20 -14.69 9.60 -26.68
C ARG A 20 -14.30 10.79 -25.82
N THR A 21 -13.20 10.67 -25.09
CA THR A 21 -12.57 11.76 -24.33
C THR A 21 -11.78 12.70 -25.25
N GLY A 22 -11.42 13.89 -24.77
CA GLY A 22 -10.67 14.89 -25.56
C GLY A 22 -9.32 14.40 -26.11
N ASP A 23 -8.65 13.48 -25.41
CA ASP A 23 -7.41 12.79 -25.83
C ASP A 23 -7.66 11.52 -26.68
N GLY A 24 -8.93 11.21 -26.95
CA GLY A 24 -9.36 10.14 -27.83
C GLY A 24 -9.48 8.76 -27.19
N HIS A 25 -9.31 8.62 -25.87
CA HIS A 25 -9.67 7.41 -25.12
C HIS A 25 -11.20 7.20 -25.08
N CYS A 26 -11.60 6.00 -24.69
CA CYS A 26 -12.99 5.61 -24.60
C CYS A 26 -13.42 5.59 -23.12
N THR A 27 -14.59 6.12 -22.84
CA THR A 27 -15.23 6.11 -21.52
C THR A 27 -16.71 5.83 -21.69
N HIS A 28 -17.33 5.12 -20.74
CA HIS A 28 -18.78 4.88 -20.77
C HIS A 28 -19.60 6.18 -20.62
N GLY A 29 -18.96 7.27 -20.17
CA GLY A 29 -19.61 8.53 -19.85
C GLY A 29 -19.51 8.80 -18.36
N PRO A 30 -20.11 9.87 -17.84
CA PRO A 30 -20.30 10.02 -16.41
C PRO A 30 -21.61 9.37 -15.94
N ASP A 31 -21.56 8.67 -14.81
CA ASP A 31 -22.69 7.93 -14.27
C ASP A 31 -23.74 8.82 -13.61
N ALA A 32 -25.01 8.51 -13.89
CA ALA A 32 -26.14 9.18 -13.26
C ALA A 32 -26.08 8.95 -11.74
N PRO A 33 -26.19 10.00 -10.91
CA PRO A 33 -26.25 9.79 -9.49
C PRO A 33 -27.49 8.96 -9.13
N PRO A 34 -27.37 8.00 -8.20
CA PRO A 34 -28.51 7.22 -7.74
C PRO A 34 -29.63 8.13 -7.20
N LYS A 35 -30.86 7.63 -7.22
CA LYS A 35 -32.02 8.41 -6.79
C LYS A 35 -31.85 8.87 -5.33
N GLY A 36 -31.89 10.19 -5.12
CA GLY A 36 -31.75 10.80 -3.79
C GLY A 36 -30.30 11.11 -3.40
N VAL A 37 -29.32 10.79 -4.25
CA VAL A 37 -27.92 11.20 -4.07
C VAL A 37 -27.73 12.62 -4.62
N ASP A 38 -27.17 13.49 -3.78
CA ASP A 38 -26.82 14.86 -4.11
C ASP A 38 -25.29 14.94 -4.25
N ILE A 39 -24.80 14.91 -5.49
CA ILE A 39 -23.35 14.90 -5.78
C ILE A 39 -22.60 16.14 -5.29
N THR A 40 -23.33 17.20 -4.92
CA THR A 40 -22.76 18.45 -4.38
C THR A 40 -22.53 18.39 -2.88
N LYS A 41 -22.93 17.30 -2.22
CA LYS A 41 -22.71 17.08 -0.79
C LYS A 41 -21.67 15.99 -0.60
N ASP A 42 -20.69 16.26 0.25
CA ASP A 42 -19.68 15.27 0.57
C ASP A 42 -20.27 14.07 1.33
N ILE A 43 -19.79 12.88 0.98
CA ILE A 43 -20.03 11.68 1.76
C ILE A 43 -19.21 11.76 3.05
N PRO A 44 -19.81 11.56 4.23
CA PRO A 44 -19.07 11.56 5.49
C PRO A 44 -18.08 10.38 5.53
N PRO A 45 -16.96 10.50 6.27
CA PRO A 45 -16.02 9.40 6.43
C PRO A 45 -16.72 8.12 6.94
N ALA A 46 -16.53 7.02 6.21
CA ALA A 46 -17.02 5.70 6.61
C ALA A 46 -16.29 5.17 7.86
N VAL A 47 -15.09 5.68 8.12
CA VAL A 47 -14.31 5.45 9.33
C VAL A 47 -14.11 6.80 10.04
N LYS A 48 -14.63 6.93 11.26
CA LYS A 48 -14.75 8.22 11.99
C LYS A 48 -13.47 8.66 12.73
N GLU A 49 -12.41 7.87 12.70
CA GLU A 49 -11.13 8.20 13.35
C GLU A 49 -10.20 8.89 12.34
N SER A 50 -9.78 10.12 12.61
CA SER A 50 -8.89 10.88 11.73
C SER A 50 -7.43 10.42 11.90
N ALA A 51 -6.77 10.13 10.78
CA ALA A 51 -5.32 9.88 10.75
C ALA A 51 -4.56 11.22 10.81
N PRO A 52 -3.30 11.25 11.27
CA PRO A 52 -2.46 12.45 11.15
C PRO A 52 -2.04 12.68 9.69
N ALA A 53 -2.24 13.90 9.19
CA ALA A 53 -1.72 14.32 7.89
C ALA A 53 -0.20 14.51 7.96
N ALA A 54 0.56 13.60 7.35
CA ALA A 54 1.94 13.86 6.99
C ALA A 54 2.11 13.57 5.50
N ASP A 55 2.09 14.63 4.70
CA ASP A 55 2.39 14.63 3.28
C ASP A 55 3.90 14.37 3.05
N PRO A 56 4.30 13.27 2.39
CA PRO A 56 5.70 12.97 2.05
C PRO A 56 6.33 13.94 1.03
N ALA A 57 5.57 14.90 0.47
CA ALA A 57 6.00 15.77 -0.63
C ALA A 57 6.34 17.24 -0.27
N LYS A 58 6.19 17.71 0.99
CA LYS A 58 6.44 19.13 1.37
C LYS A 58 7.60 19.34 2.37
N PRO A 59 8.68 20.09 1.99
CA PRO A 59 9.66 20.66 2.91
C PRO A 59 9.29 22.09 3.38
N SER A 60 9.80 22.52 4.54
CA SER A 60 9.64 23.88 5.10
C SER A 60 10.61 24.89 4.49
N ALA A 61 10.22 26.16 4.42
CA ALA A 61 10.90 27.26 3.74
C ALA A 61 12.18 27.77 4.46
N ASP A 62 13.31 27.73 3.76
CA ASP A 62 14.36 28.78 3.63
C ASP A 62 15.64 28.17 3.04
N ASP A 63 15.76 28.15 1.70
CA ASP A 63 17.00 28.25 0.87
C ASP A 63 16.72 27.93 -0.63
N PRO A 64 17.54 28.41 -1.60
CA PRO A 64 17.07 28.77 -2.94
C PRO A 64 16.89 27.59 -3.93
N ALA A 65 15.91 27.76 -4.82
CA ALA A 65 15.43 26.77 -5.78
C ALA A 65 16.36 26.52 -7.00
N THR A 66 16.42 25.26 -7.46
CA THR A 66 16.35 24.87 -8.89
C THR A 66 15.70 23.48 -9.03
N LYS A 67 15.14 23.23 -10.23
CA LYS A 67 13.91 22.45 -10.55
C LYS A 67 14.08 20.94 -10.81
N GLU A 68 12.90 20.27 -10.84
CA GLU A 68 12.53 18.93 -11.40
C GLU A 68 12.92 17.69 -10.57
N GLY A 69 12.08 16.66 -10.31
CA GLY A 69 10.69 16.29 -10.58
C GLY A 69 10.47 14.90 -9.94
N GLY A 70 9.36 14.70 -9.19
CA GLY A 70 9.28 13.73 -8.09
C GLY A 70 8.52 12.42 -8.30
N GLY A 71 9.01 11.38 -7.61
CA GLY A 71 8.31 10.17 -7.16
C GLY A 71 9.19 9.49 -6.09
N ARG A 72 8.64 8.94 -4.98
CA ARG A 72 9.42 8.16 -3.99
C ARG A 72 8.93 6.69 -3.85
N PRO A 73 9.69 5.75 -4.41
CA PRO A 73 9.80 4.33 -4.02
C PRO A 73 10.74 4.20 -2.80
N GLN A 74 10.63 3.26 -1.83
CA GLN A 74 11.70 3.18 -0.80
C GLN A 74 11.94 1.98 0.14
N ASP A 75 11.26 0.83 0.11
CA ASP A 75 11.55 -0.22 1.12
C ASP A 75 12.19 -1.49 0.54
N ALA A 76 13.24 -2.00 1.21
CA ALA A 76 14.05 -3.18 0.86
C ALA A 76 14.18 -4.17 2.05
N PRO A 77 14.53 -5.45 1.80
CA PRO A 77 14.63 -6.49 2.83
C PRO A 77 15.92 -6.41 3.68
N ALA A 78 15.89 -7.05 4.86
CA ALA A 78 16.91 -7.00 5.91
C ALA A 78 18.30 -7.47 5.47
N ALA A 79 19.34 -6.70 5.81
CA ALA A 79 20.73 -7.03 5.56
C ALA A 79 21.33 -7.76 6.77
N ASP A 80 21.27 -9.11 6.76
CA ASP A 80 22.26 -10.04 7.36
C ASP A 80 21.62 -11.40 7.69
N ALA A 81 21.47 -12.26 6.67
CA ALA A 81 21.42 -13.71 6.86
C ALA A 81 22.76 -14.28 6.36
N ALA A 82 23.76 -14.32 7.25
CA ALA A 82 25.00 -15.02 6.96
C ALA A 82 24.77 -16.53 7.13
N ALA A 83 24.64 -17.21 5.99
CA ALA A 83 24.84 -18.65 5.90
C ALA A 83 26.25 -19.01 6.38
N THR A 84 26.35 -19.92 7.34
CA THR A 84 27.56 -20.71 7.56
C THR A 84 27.25 -22.14 7.15
N LYS A 85 28.07 -22.67 6.24
CA LYS A 85 28.11 -24.08 5.87
C LYS A 85 28.93 -24.80 6.94
N ASP A 86 28.38 -25.85 7.54
CA ASP A 86 29.12 -27.07 7.77
C ASP A 86 28.17 -28.27 7.94
N SER A 87 28.67 -29.43 7.53
CA SER A 87 27.94 -30.58 7.02
C SER A 87 27.41 -31.52 8.10
N ALA A 88 26.12 -31.91 8.04
CA ALA A 88 25.60 -33.17 8.60
C ALA A 88 24.18 -33.49 8.05
N PRO A 89 23.69 -34.74 8.12
CA PRO A 89 22.81 -35.38 7.12
C PRO A 89 21.28 -35.14 7.29
N GLN A 90 20.54 -35.36 6.20
CA GLN A 90 19.06 -35.27 6.04
C GLN A 90 18.36 -36.63 6.32
N PRO A 91 17.02 -36.76 6.52
CA PRO A 91 15.96 -35.86 7.07
C PRO A 91 15.13 -36.48 8.23
N ALA A 92 14.33 -35.65 8.91
CA ALA A 92 12.93 -36.00 9.22
C ALA A 92 12.04 -34.78 8.98
N ALA A 93 10.99 -34.96 8.18
CA ALA A 93 10.07 -33.92 7.75
C ALA A 93 9.14 -33.48 8.90
N ALA A 94 8.87 -32.18 8.99
CA ALA A 94 7.67 -31.65 9.63
C ALA A 94 7.24 -30.36 8.93
N GLU A 95 6.02 -30.40 8.40
CA GLU A 95 5.28 -29.33 7.75
C GLU A 95 4.96 -28.17 8.72
N GLY A 96 4.83 -26.94 8.20
CA GLY A 96 4.28 -25.82 8.96
C GLY A 96 4.60 -24.45 8.36
N GLY A 97 3.77 -23.98 7.43
CA GLY A 97 3.88 -22.66 6.79
C GLY A 97 3.70 -21.49 7.77
N GLN A 98 4.50 -20.44 7.57
CA GLN A 98 4.46 -19.18 8.32
C GLN A 98 3.21 -18.37 7.97
N ALA A 99 2.41 -18.00 8.99
CA ALA A 99 1.21 -17.17 8.86
C ALA A 99 1.53 -15.67 9.00
N VAL A 100 0.98 -14.89 8.07
CA VAL A 100 1.11 -13.44 7.91
C VAL A 100 0.26 -12.69 8.96
N ALA A 101 0.72 -11.58 9.52
CA ALA A 101 -0.07 -10.76 10.43
C ALA A 101 -1.14 -9.96 9.66
N ALA A 102 -2.40 -10.06 10.07
CA ALA A 102 -3.54 -9.41 9.42
C ALA A 102 -3.61 -7.90 9.76
N GLY A 103 -3.84 -7.06 8.74
CA GLY A 103 -4.09 -5.63 8.90
C GLY A 103 -5.45 -5.28 9.52
N PRO A 104 -5.86 -3.99 9.52
CA PRO A 104 -7.05 -3.53 10.23
C PRO A 104 -8.34 -4.18 9.72
N ALA A 105 -9.22 -4.57 10.65
CA ALA A 105 -10.49 -5.22 10.32
C ALA A 105 -11.35 -4.31 9.41
N GLY A 106 -11.81 -4.86 8.28
CA GLY A 106 -12.62 -4.13 7.30
C GLY A 106 -11.86 -3.13 6.42
N GLN A 107 -10.52 -3.12 6.47
CA GLN A 107 -9.65 -2.32 5.60
C GLN A 107 -8.55 -3.14 4.93
N THR A 108 -8.59 -4.46 5.09
CA THR A 108 -7.68 -5.42 4.46
C THR A 108 -8.38 -6.16 3.35
N VAL A 109 -7.59 -6.56 2.35
CA VAL A 109 -8.03 -7.35 1.20
C VAL A 109 -7.22 -8.62 1.12
N GLN A 110 -7.58 -9.50 0.18
CA GLN A 110 -6.74 -10.66 -0.09
C GLN A 110 -5.41 -10.23 -0.73
N CYS A 111 -4.29 -10.60 -0.12
CA CYS A 111 -2.96 -10.33 -0.67
C CYS A 111 -2.57 -11.32 -1.78
N GLU A 112 -1.75 -10.84 -2.71
CA GLU A 112 -1.03 -11.70 -3.64
C GLU A 112 0.43 -11.27 -3.78
N GLY A 113 1.32 -12.25 -3.58
CA GLY A 113 2.76 -12.05 -3.75
C GLY A 113 3.31 -10.99 -2.80
N ASP A 114 4.08 -10.06 -3.35
CA ASP A 114 4.68 -8.93 -2.64
C ASP A 114 3.72 -7.73 -2.48
N GLY A 115 2.47 -7.87 -2.91
CA GLY A 115 1.49 -6.78 -2.89
C GLY A 115 1.71 -5.71 -3.97
N SER A 116 2.65 -5.86 -4.91
CA SER A 116 2.98 -4.80 -5.87
C SER A 116 3.38 -5.25 -7.27
N THR A 117 3.94 -6.44 -7.44
CA THR A 117 4.39 -6.97 -8.73
C THR A 117 3.22 -7.50 -9.57
N GLY A 118 3.32 -7.33 -10.90
CA GLY A 118 2.30 -7.77 -11.84
C GLY A 118 1.12 -6.81 -11.94
N ASN A 119 0.03 -7.29 -12.54
CA ASN A 119 -1.19 -6.49 -12.73
C ASN A 119 -1.83 -6.16 -11.38
N ARG A 120 -2.01 -4.86 -11.11
CA ARG A 120 -2.53 -4.36 -9.85
C ARG A 120 -3.49 -3.18 -10.00
N VAL A 121 -4.52 -3.14 -9.15
CA VAL A 121 -5.37 -1.96 -8.93
C VAL A 121 -4.72 -1.08 -7.86
N GLN A 122 -4.40 0.17 -8.20
CA GLN A 122 -3.83 1.16 -7.28
C GLN A 122 -4.92 2.13 -6.84
N VAL A 123 -5.13 2.26 -5.52
CA VAL A 123 -6.05 3.28 -4.99
C VAL A 123 -5.34 4.64 -4.97
N VAL A 124 -6.04 5.68 -5.39
CA VAL A 124 -5.53 7.05 -5.51
C VAL A 124 -6.57 8.01 -4.96
N TYR A 125 -6.18 8.87 -4.03
CA TYR A 125 -6.93 10.04 -3.64
C TYR A 125 -6.37 11.24 -4.38
N VAL A 126 -7.23 11.99 -5.07
CA VAL A 126 -6.83 13.20 -5.81
C VAL A 126 -7.54 14.42 -5.27
N HIS A 127 -6.83 15.52 -5.10
CA HIS A 127 -7.41 16.76 -4.57
C HIS A 127 -6.83 18.01 -5.24
N ALA A 128 -7.58 19.11 -5.19
CA ALA A 128 -7.09 20.42 -5.60
C ALA A 128 -6.14 21.00 -4.53
N PRO A 129 -5.29 22.00 -4.87
CA PRO A 129 -4.45 22.64 -3.89
C PRO A 129 -5.28 23.26 -2.76
N GLY A 130 -4.86 23.01 -1.51
CA GLY A 130 -5.56 23.49 -0.32
C GLY A 130 -6.88 22.77 0.01
N LYS A 131 -7.17 21.64 -0.65
CA LYS A 131 -8.35 20.79 -0.41
C LYS A 131 -8.00 19.38 0.09
N ASP A 132 -6.79 19.21 0.63
CA ASP A 132 -6.33 17.90 1.12
C ASP A 132 -7.12 17.46 2.37
N ARG A 133 -7.92 16.40 2.20
CA ARG A 133 -8.65 15.68 3.26
C ARG A 133 -8.13 14.25 3.43
N TYR A 134 -6.95 13.94 2.93
CA TYR A 134 -6.41 12.58 2.91
C TYR A 134 -6.36 11.96 4.31
N SER A 135 -5.95 12.72 5.31
CA SER A 135 -5.82 12.20 6.67
C SER A 135 -7.17 11.91 7.33
N GLU A 136 -8.22 12.61 6.91
CA GLU A 136 -9.60 12.36 7.33
C GLU A 136 -10.17 11.10 6.65
N TYR A 137 -9.85 10.89 5.36
CA TYR A 137 -10.52 9.87 4.55
C TYR A 137 -9.68 8.62 4.22
N VAL A 138 -8.37 8.56 4.49
CA VAL A 138 -7.52 7.42 4.09
C VAL A 138 -8.01 6.08 4.61
N ALA A 139 -8.54 6.02 5.83
CA ALA A 139 -9.15 4.82 6.39
C ALA A 139 -10.47 4.47 5.68
N SER A 140 -11.24 5.48 5.27
CA SER A 140 -12.46 5.31 4.47
C SER A 140 -12.14 4.81 3.06
N PHE A 141 -11.12 5.35 2.39
CA PHE A 141 -10.68 4.87 1.07
C PHE A 141 -10.23 3.40 1.11
N ARG A 142 -9.50 3.00 2.15
CA ARG A 142 -9.11 1.58 2.36
C ARG A 142 -10.31 0.70 2.63
N LYS A 143 -11.25 1.18 3.45
CA LYS A 143 -12.51 0.47 3.71
C LYS A 143 -13.32 0.29 2.42
N TRP A 144 -13.50 1.34 1.64
CA TRP A 144 -14.26 1.27 0.39
C TRP A 144 -13.57 0.39 -0.66
N ALA A 145 -12.24 0.35 -0.71
CA ALA A 145 -11.50 -0.63 -1.51
C ALA A 145 -11.74 -2.08 -1.03
N ALA A 146 -11.81 -2.32 0.28
CA ALA A 146 -12.15 -3.63 0.83
C ALA A 146 -13.64 -4.01 0.57
N ASP A 147 -14.55 -3.05 0.67
CA ASP A 147 -15.96 -3.24 0.33
C ASP A 147 -16.13 -3.56 -1.17
N ALA A 148 -15.34 -2.92 -2.05
CA ALA A 148 -15.31 -3.26 -3.47
C ALA A 148 -14.78 -4.69 -3.69
N ASP A 149 -13.70 -5.11 -3.03
CA ASP A 149 -13.21 -6.50 -3.10
C ASP A 149 -14.27 -7.51 -2.63
N LEU A 150 -15.03 -7.16 -1.61
CA LEU A 150 -16.12 -7.99 -1.11
C LEU A 150 -17.20 -8.22 -2.17
N ILE A 151 -17.54 -7.20 -2.96
CA ILE A 151 -18.50 -7.34 -4.09
C ILE A 151 -17.98 -8.37 -5.10
N TYR A 152 -16.73 -8.24 -5.57
CA TYR A 152 -16.15 -9.19 -6.53
C TYR A 152 -16.05 -10.61 -5.98
N SER A 153 -15.66 -10.76 -4.70
CA SER A 153 -15.48 -12.06 -4.07
C SER A 153 -16.80 -12.75 -3.70
N ALA A 154 -17.81 -12.00 -3.29
CA ALA A 154 -19.16 -12.52 -3.08
C ALA A 154 -19.78 -13.00 -4.40
N SER A 155 -19.69 -12.20 -5.46
CA SER A 155 -20.20 -12.55 -6.80
C SER A 155 -19.50 -13.78 -7.38
N ALA A 156 -18.18 -13.87 -7.19
CA ALA A 156 -17.42 -15.05 -7.61
C ALA A 156 -17.90 -16.32 -6.90
N LYS A 157 -18.21 -16.21 -5.61
CA LYS A 157 -18.67 -17.33 -4.78
C LYS A 157 -20.04 -17.85 -5.24
N GLU A 158 -20.94 -16.97 -5.68
CA GLU A 158 -22.26 -17.37 -6.21
C GLU A 158 -22.15 -18.28 -7.44
N THR A 159 -21.17 -18.00 -8.29
CA THR A 159 -20.89 -18.81 -9.50
C THR A 159 -19.89 -19.95 -9.26
N GLY A 160 -19.56 -20.24 -8.00
CA GLY A 160 -18.71 -21.36 -7.59
C GLY A 160 -17.20 -21.12 -7.68
N GLY A 161 -16.76 -19.89 -7.92
CA GLY A 161 -15.35 -19.52 -8.06
C GLY A 161 -14.82 -18.61 -6.96
N VAL A 162 -13.62 -18.08 -7.21
CA VAL A 162 -12.93 -17.14 -6.32
C VAL A 162 -12.40 -15.99 -7.17
N ARG A 163 -12.81 -14.76 -6.86
CA ARG A 163 -12.20 -13.55 -7.42
C ARG A 163 -11.97 -12.54 -6.32
N HIS A 164 -10.75 -12.05 -6.23
CA HIS A 164 -10.42 -10.88 -5.42
C HIS A 164 -9.72 -9.86 -6.31
N ILE A 165 -9.93 -8.59 -6.07
CA ILE A 165 -9.23 -7.50 -6.74
C ILE A 165 -7.77 -7.56 -6.33
N ARG A 166 -6.86 -7.61 -7.31
CA ARG A 166 -5.41 -7.55 -7.07
C ARG A 166 -4.99 -6.13 -6.73
N TYR A 167 -5.22 -5.69 -5.50
CA TYR A 167 -4.78 -4.36 -5.09
C TYR A 167 -3.26 -4.27 -4.96
N VAL A 168 -2.72 -3.06 -5.16
CA VAL A 168 -1.44 -2.72 -4.55
C VAL A 168 -1.66 -2.64 -3.04
N THR A 169 -0.94 -3.46 -2.28
CA THR A 169 -1.09 -3.55 -0.83
C THR A 169 0.24 -3.31 -0.11
N ALA A 170 0.15 -2.87 1.14
CA ALA A 170 1.24 -3.00 2.08
C ALA A 170 1.39 -4.47 2.51
N ALA A 171 2.45 -4.77 3.27
CA ALA A 171 2.76 -6.15 3.71
C ALA A 171 1.69 -6.76 4.64
N ASP A 172 0.84 -5.92 5.23
CA ASP A 172 -0.30 -6.32 6.08
C ASP A 172 -1.61 -6.51 5.30
N CYS A 173 -1.55 -6.48 3.97
CA CYS A 173 -2.69 -6.59 3.07
C CYS A 173 -3.66 -5.41 3.08
N THR A 174 -3.25 -4.27 3.63
CA THR A 174 -4.00 -3.03 3.50
C THR A 174 -3.76 -2.43 2.10
N PRO A 175 -4.80 -2.08 1.31
CA PRO A 175 -4.63 -1.35 0.06
C PRO A 175 -3.85 -0.05 0.29
N THR A 176 -2.82 0.19 -0.53
CA THR A 176 -2.11 1.47 -0.50
C THR A 176 -2.95 2.54 -1.19
N VAL A 177 -2.99 3.73 -0.62
CA VAL A 177 -3.69 4.89 -1.19
C VAL A 177 -2.66 5.96 -1.48
N LEU A 178 -2.56 6.38 -2.74
CA LEU A 178 -1.68 7.50 -3.12
C LEU A 178 -2.41 8.82 -2.87
N ASN A 179 -1.79 9.79 -2.20
CA ASN A 179 -2.31 11.15 -2.08
C ASN A 179 -1.69 12.04 -3.18
N ILE A 180 -2.51 12.55 -4.11
CA ILE A 180 -2.03 13.27 -5.28
C ILE A 180 -2.74 14.62 -5.45
N GLU A 181 -2.01 15.71 -5.25
CA GLU A 181 -2.48 17.05 -5.59
C GLU A 181 -2.46 17.28 -7.12
N LEU A 182 -3.61 17.66 -7.69
CA LEU A 182 -3.79 18.02 -9.10
C LEU A 182 -4.24 19.49 -9.24
N PRO A 183 -3.94 20.20 -10.34
CA PRO A 183 -4.54 21.50 -10.63
C PRO A 183 -6.07 21.43 -10.57
N ALA A 184 -6.72 22.47 -10.03
CA ALA A 184 -8.18 22.47 -9.87
C ALA A 184 -8.94 22.27 -11.19
N ASN A 185 -8.43 22.81 -12.30
CA ASN A 185 -9.01 22.59 -13.63
C ASN A 185 -8.86 21.15 -14.14
N ALA A 186 -7.86 20.40 -13.67
CA ALA A 186 -7.72 18.99 -14.03
C ALA A 186 -8.83 18.12 -13.40
N LEU A 187 -9.38 18.53 -12.25
CA LEU A 187 -10.51 17.85 -11.61
C LEU A 187 -11.86 18.18 -12.25
N ALA A 188 -11.93 19.17 -13.13
CA ALA A 188 -13.18 19.55 -13.79
C ALA A 188 -13.61 18.55 -14.88
N GLU A 189 -12.68 17.76 -15.42
CA GLU A 189 -12.94 16.88 -16.56
C GLU A 189 -12.08 15.61 -16.49
N PHE A 190 -12.63 14.48 -16.94
CA PHE A 190 -12.02 13.16 -16.78
C PHE A 190 -10.72 12.96 -17.56
N SER A 191 -10.66 13.37 -18.83
CA SER A 191 -9.43 13.36 -19.63
C SER A 191 -8.34 14.24 -19.01
N ALA A 192 -8.70 15.42 -18.53
CA ALA A 192 -7.77 16.32 -17.84
C ALA A 192 -7.24 15.69 -16.54
N THR A 193 -8.08 14.98 -15.78
CA THR A 193 -7.65 14.20 -14.60
C THR A 193 -6.65 13.12 -15.01
N ASN A 194 -6.99 12.29 -16.01
CA ASN A 194 -6.16 11.18 -16.46
C ASN A 194 -4.81 11.66 -16.99
N ASN A 195 -4.80 12.71 -17.80
CA ASN A 195 -3.57 13.32 -18.33
C ASN A 195 -2.70 13.89 -17.20
N ALA A 196 -3.28 14.53 -16.20
CA ALA A 196 -2.53 15.07 -15.06
C ALA A 196 -1.97 13.96 -14.15
N LEU A 197 -2.65 12.83 -14.02
CA LEU A 197 -2.15 11.64 -13.31
C LEU A 197 -1.07 10.91 -14.11
N ALA A 198 -1.26 10.73 -15.41
CA ALA A 198 -0.26 10.16 -16.30
C ALA A 198 1.04 10.99 -16.29
N ALA A 199 0.93 12.33 -16.32
CA ALA A 199 2.07 13.23 -16.17
C ALA A 199 2.81 13.10 -14.82
N LYS A 200 2.16 12.52 -13.81
CA LYS A 200 2.76 12.18 -12.50
C LYS A 200 3.23 10.72 -12.43
N GLY A 201 3.29 10.01 -13.55
CA GLY A 201 3.77 8.62 -13.65
C GLY A 201 2.73 7.55 -13.32
N LEU A 202 1.44 7.92 -13.30
CA LEU A 202 0.35 6.96 -13.18
C LEU A 202 -0.15 6.55 -14.57
N ASP A 203 0.74 6.00 -15.40
CA ASP A 203 0.51 5.64 -16.82
C ASP A 203 0.92 4.19 -17.15
N ARG A 204 1.08 3.35 -16.13
CA ARG A 204 1.60 1.98 -16.28
C ARG A 204 0.60 1.03 -16.94
N ARG A 205 1.11 0.18 -17.82
CA ARG A 205 0.30 -0.84 -18.52
C ARG A 205 -0.16 -2.01 -17.66
N ASP A 206 0.43 -2.20 -16.50
CA ASP A 206 0.05 -3.21 -15.51
C ASP A 206 -0.70 -2.58 -14.33
N ARG A 207 -1.30 -1.40 -14.53
CA ARG A 207 -2.05 -0.66 -13.50
C ARG A 207 -3.44 -0.24 -13.96
N LYS A 208 -4.39 -0.38 -13.04
CA LYS A 208 -5.70 0.29 -13.09
C LYS A 208 -5.79 1.20 -11.87
N TYR A 209 -6.25 2.43 -12.05
CA TYR A 209 -6.25 3.44 -11.01
C TYR A 209 -7.67 3.67 -10.52
N MET A 210 -7.93 3.25 -9.29
CA MET A 210 -9.19 3.50 -8.57
C MET A 210 -9.06 4.85 -7.87
N ILE A 211 -9.72 5.86 -8.40
CA ILE A 211 -9.56 7.25 -8.02
C ILE A 211 -10.76 7.68 -7.15
N PHE A 212 -10.45 8.14 -5.95
CA PHE A 212 -11.34 8.93 -5.10
C PHE A 212 -10.95 10.40 -5.28
N ALA A 213 -11.74 11.14 -6.05
CA ALA A 213 -11.49 12.54 -6.36
C ALA A 213 -12.25 13.47 -5.42
N ASP A 214 -11.52 14.41 -4.84
CA ASP A 214 -12.06 15.49 -4.02
C ASP A 214 -12.66 16.58 -4.93
N SER A 215 -13.79 16.23 -5.54
CA SER A 215 -14.51 17.02 -6.52
C SER A 215 -15.99 16.59 -6.53
N GLN A 216 -16.85 17.39 -7.17
CA GLN A 216 -18.30 17.22 -7.14
C GLN A 216 -18.90 17.31 -8.56
N VAL A 217 -18.16 16.82 -9.55
CA VAL A 217 -18.50 16.88 -10.98
C VAL A 217 -19.26 15.63 -11.40
N TYR A 218 -18.77 14.48 -10.96
CA TYR A 218 -19.23 13.15 -11.34
C TYR A 218 -19.88 12.41 -10.17
N CYS A 219 -20.58 11.32 -10.47
CA CYS A 219 -20.82 10.29 -9.47
C CYS A 219 -19.77 9.18 -9.65
N GLY A 220 -19.75 8.63 -10.86
CA GLY A 220 -18.74 7.75 -11.41
C GLY A 220 -18.36 8.18 -12.84
N ILE A 221 -17.20 7.72 -13.31
CA ILE A 221 -16.74 7.78 -14.70
C ILE A 221 -15.48 6.91 -14.85
N GLY A 222 -15.45 6.09 -15.90
CA GLY A 222 -14.41 5.08 -16.09
C GLY A 222 -13.93 4.94 -17.52
N THR A 223 -12.65 4.61 -17.68
CA THR A 223 -12.11 4.11 -18.96
C THR A 223 -12.82 2.81 -19.33
N PHE A 224 -13.25 2.69 -20.58
CA PHE A 224 -13.95 1.50 -21.08
C PHE A 224 -13.39 1.11 -22.45
N ALA A 225 -12.82 -0.08 -22.58
CA ALA A 225 -12.16 -0.49 -23.82
C ALA A 225 -13.13 -0.99 -24.91
N GLY A 226 -14.33 -1.46 -24.54
CA GLY A 226 -15.30 -2.05 -25.48
C GLY A 226 -14.77 -3.26 -26.26
N ASP A 227 -13.74 -3.92 -25.74
CA ASP A 227 -13.16 -5.09 -26.39
C ASP A 227 -13.89 -6.35 -25.93
N GLU A 228 -14.56 -7.02 -26.86
CA GLU A 228 -15.41 -8.18 -26.57
C GLU A 228 -14.68 -9.52 -26.75
N ARG A 229 -13.40 -9.50 -27.15
CA ARG A 229 -12.65 -10.74 -27.41
C ARG A 229 -12.51 -11.54 -26.11
N PRO A 230 -12.91 -12.82 -26.04
CA PRO A 230 -12.91 -13.61 -24.80
C PRO A 230 -11.50 -13.97 -24.30
N GLY A 231 -10.48 -13.87 -25.15
CA GLY A 231 -9.12 -14.30 -24.84
C GLY A 231 -8.32 -13.29 -24.00
N GLN A 232 -7.20 -13.75 -23.45
CA GLN A 232 -6.31 -12.93 -22.60
C GLN A 232 -5.64 -11.75 -23.33
N ALA A 233 -5.70 -11.71 -24.67
CA ALA A 233 -5.28 -10.56 -25.46
C ALA A 233 -6.30 -9.40 -25.46
N ASN A 234 -7.42 -9.53 -24.72
CA ASN A 234 -8.38 -8.47 -24.51
C ASN A 234 -7.70 -7.21 -23.95
N GLN A 235 -8.01 -6.05 -24.50
CA GLN A 235 -7.43 -4.77 -24.11
C GLN A 235 -7.67 -4.42 -22.63
N SER A 236 -8.76 -4.90 -22.06
CA SER A 236 -9.12 -4.70 -20.65
C SER A 236 -8.18 -5.42 -19.68
N ASN A 237 -7.34 -6.36 -20.16
CA ASN A 237 -6.25 -6.96 -19.37
C ASN A 237 -5.02 -6.06 -19.25
N PHE A 238 -5.06 -4.87 -19.83
CA PHE A 238 -3.96 -3.92 -19.78
C PHE A 238 -4.48 -2.57 -19.29
N GLY A 239 -3.54 -1.79 -18.78
CA GLY A 239 -3.70 -0.39 -18.47
C GLY A 239 -2.86 0.50 -19.40
N PRO A 240 -2.68 1.77 -19.01
CA PRO A 240 -3.35 2.38 -17.86
C PRO A 240 -4.85 2.50 -18.11
N SER A 241 -5.66 2.29 -17.07
CA SER A 241 -7.08 2.62 -17.07
C SER A 241 -7.42 3.33 -15.77
N TYR A 242 -8.39 4.24 -15.83
CA TYR A 242 -8.76 5.09 -14.71
C TYR A 242 -10.25 4.93 -14.43
N GLY A 243 -10.63 4.82 -13.17
CA GLY A 243 -12.01 4.85 -12.70
C GLY A 243 -12.12 5.88 -11.58
N ARG A 244 -12.95 6.90 -11.75
CA ARG A 244 -13.03 8.06 -10.87
C ARG A 244 -14.38 8.14 -10.20
N THR A 245 -14.35 8.30 -8.88
CA THR A 245 -15.52 8.57 -8.05
C THR A 245 -15.31 9.88 -7.29
N ASP A 246 -16.33 10.74 -7.31
CA ASP A 246 -16.27 12.07 -6.73
C ASP A 246 -16.87 12.08 -5.32
N SER A 247 -16.60 13.13 -4.53
CA SER A 247 -16.81 13.13 -3.08
C SER A 247 -18.27 12.97 -2.65
N GLY A 248 -19.23 13.29 -3.52
CA GLY A 248 -20.65 13.04 -3.28
C GLY A 248 -21.14 11.63 -3.61
N CYS A 249 -20.27 10.77 -4.16
CA CYS A 249 -20.56 9.38 -4.49
C CYS A 249 -19.47 8.40 -4.01
N TRP A 250 -18.58 8.82 -3.12
CA TRP A 250 -17.58 7.93 -2.54
C TRP A 250 -18.22 6.74 -1.82
N GLY A 251 -17.77 5.54 -2.16
CA GLY A 251 -18.28 4.30 -1.59
C GLY A 251 -17.65 3.09 -2.27
N GLY A 252 -17.76 1.92 -1.63
CA GLY A 252 -17.26 0.66 -2.21
C GLY A 252 -18.02 0.23 -3.46
N HIS A 253 -19.34 0.46 -3.48
CA HIS A 253 -20.21 0.16 -4.63
C HIS A 253 -19.77 0.94 -5.88
N THR A 254 -19.73 2.28 -5.81
CA THR A 254 -19.30 3.12 -6.94
C THR A 254 -17.88 2.79 -7.38
N ALA A 255 -16.95 2.55 -6.45
CA ALA A 255 -15.59 2.17 -6.80
C ALA A 255 -15.52 0.80 -7.51
N ALA A 256 -16.36 -0.16 -7.12
CA ALA A 256 -16.48 -1.45 -7.79
C ALA A 256 -17.09 -1.33 -9.19
N HIS A 257 -18.07 -0.44 -9.36
CA HIS A 257 -18.70 -0.07 -10.62
C HIS A 257 -17.68 0.48 -11.62
N GLU A 258 -16.94 1.53 -11.23
CA GLU A 258 -15.92 2.12 -12.10
C GLU A 258 -14.81 1.13 -12.47
N LEU A 259 -14.43 0.29 -11.51
CA LEU A 259 -13.48 -0.78 -11.78
C LEU A 259 -14.06 -1.79 -12.78
N GLY A 260 -15.36 -2.09 -12.72
CA GLY A 260 -16.06 -2.97 -13.67
C GLY A 260 -15.84 -2.51 -15.11
N HIS A 261 -16.02 -1.21 -15.37
CA HIS A 261 -15.71 -0.62 -16.68
C HIS A 261 -14.25 -0.75 -17.09
N ASN A 262 -13.33 -0.48 -16.16
CA ASN A 262 -11.91 -0.68 -16.39
C ASN A 262 -11.56 -2.15 -16.70
N LEU A 263 -12.32 -3.11 -16.16
CA LEU A 263 -12.16 -4.54 -16.42
C LEU A 263 -12.88 -5.01 -17.69
N GLY A 264 -13.70 -4.16 -18.31
CA GLY A 264 -14.35 -4.38 -19.60
C GLY A 264 -15.85 -4.69 -19.53
N ALA A 265 -16.53 -4.39 -18.42
CA ALA A 265 -17.99 -4.46 -18.32
C ALA A 265 -18.66 -3.11 -18.59
N VAL A 266 -19.93 -3.04 -19.00
CA VAL A 266 -20.70 -4.10 -19.65
C VAL A 266 -20.52 -3.91 -21.16
N ASN A 267 -20.28 -5.00 -21.90
CA ASN A 267 -20.16 -4.86 -23.36
C ASN A 267 -21.53 -4.69 -24.03
N ASN A 268 -21.57 -3.90 -25.11
CA ASN A 268 -22.82 -3.52 -25.79
C ASN A 268 -23.49 -4.67 -26.57
N SER A 269 -22.81 -5.82 -26.73
CA SER A 269 -23.44 -7.05 -27.22
C SER A 269 -23.97 -7.97 -26.12
N ALA A 270 -23.81 -7.61 -24.84
CA ALA A 270 -24.31 -8.42 -23.73
C ALA A 270 -25.84 -8.59 -23.80
N PRO A 271 -26.38 -9.76 -23.43
CA PRO A 271 -27.79 -10.10 -23.60
C PRO A 271 -28.77 -9.07 -23.05
N ASN A 272 -28.44 -8.46 -21.90
CA ASN A 272 -29.30 -7.54 -21.18
C ASN A 272 -28.68 -6.13 -21.06
N THR A 273 -27.81 -5.76 -21.99
CA THR A 273 -27.15 -4.45 -22.03
C THR A 273 -28.10 -3.28 -22.24
N SER A 274 -27.77 -2.13 -21.63
CA SER A 274 -28.40 -0.84 -21.92
C SER A 274 -27.96 -0.24 -23.26
N ARG A 275 -26.88 -0.79 -23.85
CA ARG A 275 -26.10 -0.25 -24.97
C ARG A 275 -25.31 1.03 -24.67
N GLY A 276 -25.27 1.47 -23.41
CA GLY A 276 -24.43 2.55 -22.90
C GLY A 276 -23.29 2.04 -22.00
N ALA A 277 -22.89 0.78 -22.17
CA ALA A 277 -21.97 0.04 -21.31
C ALA A 277 -22.49 -0.33 -19.90
N HIS A 278 -23.80 -0.32 -19.70
CA HIS A 278 -24.50 -0.82 -18.51
C HIS A 278 -25.40 -2.03 -18.83
N CYS A 279 -26.02 -2.62 -17.82
CA CYS A 279 -27.05 -3.66 -17.94
C CYS A 279 -28.45 -3.16 -17.51
N THR A 280 -29.49 -3.98 -17.68
CA THR A 280 -30.89 -3.58 -17.46
C THR A 280 -31.65 -4.47 -16.47
N ASP A 281 -30.97 -5.39 -15.79
CA ASP A 281 -31.61 -6.52 -15.10
C ASP A 281 -31.93 -6.36 -13.62
N GLU A 282 -31.53 -5.24 -12.98
CA GLU A 282 -31.89 -4.76 -11.63
C GLU A 282 -32.27 -5.82 -10.57
N TYR A 283 -31.64 -5.91 -9.40
CA TYR A 283 -30.59 -5.12 -8.77
C TYR A 283 -29.18 -5.68 -9.02
N ASP A 284 -28.29 -4.89 -9.60
CA ASP A 284 -26.93 -5.27 -9.96
C ASP A 284 -26.02 -4.03 -10.03
N VAL A 285 -24.74 -4.18 -9.66
CA VAL A 285 -23.77 -3.07 -9.64
C VAL A 285 -23.74 -2.27 -10.94
N MET A 286 -23.79 -2.92 -12.10
CA MET A 286 -23.64 -2.26 -13.41
C MET A 286 -24.97 -1.93 -14.08
N CYS A 287 -26.11 -2.15 -13.43
CA CYS A 287 -27.41 -2.05 -14.07
C CYS A 287 -28.10 -0.73 -13.73
N TYR A 288 -28.26 0.13 -14.73
CA TYR A 288 -29.22 1.24 -14.67
C TYR A 288 -29.52 1.75 -16.08
N SER A 289 -30.62 2.50 -16.20
CA SER A 289 -31.05 3.08 -17.48
C SER A 289 -30.30 4.38 -17.74
N ASP A 290 -29.58 4.42 -18.86
CA ASP A 290 -28.61 5.48 -19.14
C ASP A 290 -28.73 6.05 -20.56
N THR A 291 -27.98 7.13 -20.77
CA THR A 291 -27.88 7.81 -22.06
C THR A 291 -27.11 6.95 -23.07
N PRO A 292 -27.44 7.03 -24.38
CA PRO A 292 -28.52 7.81 -24.98
C PRO A 292 -29.84 7.05 -25.10
N TYR A 293 -29.88 5.76 -24.72
CA TYR A 293 -30.97 4.86 -25.10
C TYR A 293 -32.10 4.78 -24.09
N TYR A 294 -31.85 5.12 -22.82
CA TYR A 294 -32.80 5.08 -21.70
C TYR A 294 -33.73 3.86 -21.73
N PRO A 295 -33.16 2.64 -21.78
CA PRO A 295 -33.95 1.41 -21.88
C PRO A 295 -34.79 1.21 -20.62
N GLN A 296 -35.91 0.50 -20.76
CA GLN A 296 -36.72 0.12 -19.61
C GLN A 296 -35.96 -0.90 -18.76
N MET A 297 -35.78 -0.60 -17.46
CA MET A 297 -35.23 -1.55 -16.49
C MET A 297 -36.16 -2.75 -16.29
N ARG A 298 -35.58 -3.92 -16.06
CA ARG A 298 -36.23 -5.20 -15.82
C ARG A 298 -35.88 -5.62 -14.39
N ASN A 299 -36.88 -5.83 -13.54
CA ASN A 299 -36.64 -6.28 -12.16
C ASN A 299 -36.49 -7.80 -12.12
N ILE A 300 -35.38 -8.31 -12.64
CA ILE A 300 -35.13 -9.76 -12.74
C ILE A 300 -34.36 -10.25 -11.52
N CYS A 301 -33.39 -9.47 -11.04
CA CYS A 301 -32.78 -9.74 -9.74
C CYS A 301 -33.75 -9.32 -8.63
N THR A 302 -34.56 -10.28 -8.18
CA THR A 302 -35.61 -10.01 -7.17
C THR A 302 -35.09 -9.72 -5.76
N ASN A 303 -33.78 -9.88 -5.52
CA ASN A 303 -33.13 -9.61 -4.26
C ASN A 303 -32.48 -8.23 -4.27
N GLN A 304 -33.00 -7.28 -3.48
CA GLN A 304 -32.40 -5.95 -3.32
C GLN A 304 -30.97 -5.99 -2.77
N ALA A 305 -30.57 -7.04 -2.05
CA ALA A 305 -29.18 -7.20 -1.62
C ALA A 305 -28.21 -7.44 -2.80
N SER A 306 -28.73 -7.77 -3.99
CA SER A 306 -27.95 -7.93 -5.23
C SER A 306 -27.44 -6.61 -5.80
N GLU A 307 -27.86 -5.44 -5.28
CA GLU A 307 -27.21 -4.14 -5.60
C GLU A 307 -25.69 -4.14 -5.34
N ASN A 308 -25.18 -5.07 -4.51
CA ASN A 308 -23.74 -5.25 -4.24
C ASN A 308 -23.20 -6.59 -4.77
N ILE A 309 -23.76 -7.09 -5.86
CA ILE A 309 -23.32 -8.29 -6.57
C ILE A 309 -23.11 -7.95 -8.06
N LEU A 310 -22.15 -8.62 -8.68
CA LEU A 310 -21.84 -8.55 -10.10
C LEU A 310 -22.59 -9.62 -10.87
N ASP A 311 -23.28 -9.17 -11.90
CA ASP A 311 -24.04 -9.94 -12.88
C ASP A 311 -25.00 -10.91 -12.20
N CYS A 312 -26.08 -10.40 -11.60
CA CYS A 312 -26.99 -11.19 -10.76
C CYS A 312 -27.56 -12.47 -11.42
N ASN A 313 -27.70 -12.46 -12.76
CA ASN A 313 -28.20 -13.58 -13.56
C ASN A 313 -27.04 -14.35 -14.25
N HIS A 314 -25.82 -13.83 -14.10
CA HIS A 314 -24.55 -14.42 -14.50
C HIS A 314 -24.46 -14.68 -16.02
N ASP A 315 -25.02 -13.78 -16.84
CA ASP A 315 -25.10 -13.94 -18.30
C ASP A 315 -24.64 -12.73 -19.12
N ASP A 316 -24.33 -11.59 -18.49
CA ASP A 316 -23.97 -10.35 -19.16
C ASP A 316 -22.48 -10.03 -19.18
N TYR A 317 -21.81 -10.10 -18.04
CA TYR A 317 -20.42 -9.63 -17.93
C TYR A 317 -19.56 -10.37 -16.88
N PHE A 318 -20.14 -11.15 -15.98
CA PHE A 318 -19.40 -11.83 -14.91
C PHE A 318 -19.94 -13.23 -14.59
N HIS A 319 -19.11 -14.26 -14.82
CA HIS A 319 -19.39 -15.61 -14.32
C HIS A 319 -18.08 -16.38 -14.16
N THR A 320 -17.82 -17.05 -13.04
CA THR A 320 -16.50 -17.72 -12.84
C THR A 320 -16.37 -19.07 -13.53
N SER A 321 -17.47 -19.76 -13.82
CA SER A 321 -17.54 -21.00 -14.59
C SER A 321 -18.69 -21.02 -15.62
N PRO A 322 -18.66 -20.16 -16.66
CA PRO A 322 -19.79 -20.02 -17.59
C PRO A 322 -20.08 -21.32 -18.35
N LYS A 323 -21.35 -21.59 -18.61
CA LYS A 323 -21.77 -22.78 -19.39
C LYS A 323 -21.18 -22.70 -20.81
N PRO A 324 -20.61 -23.79 -21.35
CA PRO A 324 -20.12 -23.81 -22.74
C PRO A 324 -21.20 -23.33 -23.73
N GLY A 325 -20.81 -22.42 -24.63
CA GLY A 325 -21.70 -21.82 -25.61
C GLY A 325 -22.60 -20.69 -25.10
N SER A 326 -22.53 -20.33 -23.81
CA SER A 326 -23.16 -19.10 -23.32
C SER A 326 -22.45 -17.85 -23.86
N TYR A 327 -23.08 -16.69 -23.68
CA TYR A 327 -22.47 -15.41 -24.04
C TYR A 327 -21.09 -15.25 -23.37
N LEU A 328 -21.01 -15.45 -22.04
CA LEU A 328 -19.77 -15.35 -21.27
C LEU A 328 -18.74 -16.45 -21.52
N ALA A 329 -19.09 -17.52 -22.24
CA ALA A 329 -18.12 -18.51 -22.73
C ALA A 329 -17.50 -18.11 -24.09
N THR A 330 -18.10 -17.16 -24.80
CA THR A 330 -17.74 -16.78 -26.18
C THR A 330 -17.35 -15.32 -26.34
N HIS A 331 -17.68 -14.47 -25.36
CA HIS A 331 -17.39 -13.04 -25.31
C HIS A 331 -16.59 -12.72 -24.05
N TRP A 332 -16.10 -11.48 -23.95
CA TRP A 332 -15.33 -11.04 -22.80
C TRP A 332 -16.12 -11.15 -21.50
N ASN A 333 -15.55 -11.91 -20.57
CA ASN A 333 -16.06 -12.12 -19.23
C ASN A 333 -15.04 -11.51 -18.26
N ILE A 334 -15.47 -10.51 -17.47
CA ILE A 334 -14.51 -9.80 -16.61
C ILE A 334 -13.95 -10.69 -15.50
N ALA A 335 -14.60 -11.83 -15.19
CA ALA A 335 -14.04 -12.83 -14.30
C ALA A 335 -12.71 -13.41 -14.82
N ASP A 336 -12.39 -13.29 -16.11
CA ASP A 336 -11.10 -13.71 -16.65
C ASP A 336 -10.04 -12.61 -16.71
N ASN A 337 -10.36 -11.43 -16.18
CA ASN A 337 -9.45 -10.31 -16.16
C ASN A 337 -8.21 -10.56 -15.29
N GLN A 338 -7.03 -10.22 -15.80
CA GLN A 338 -5.74 -10.44 -15.13
C GLN A 338 -5.54 -9.62 -13.85
N PHE A 339 -6.38 -8.62 -13.61
CA PHE A 339 -6.38 -7.82 -12.37
C PHE A 339 -7.20 -8.47 -11.24
N LEU A 340 -7.78 -9.65 -11.48
CA LEU A 340 -8.47 -10.45 -10.46
C LEU A 340 -7.68 -11.72 -10.10
N MET A 341 -7.59 -12.03 -8.82
CA MET A 341 -7.02 -13.29 -8.32
C MET A 341 -7.98 -14.43 -8.59
N LYS A 342 -7.50 -15.58 -9.06
CA LYS A 342 -8.35 -16.77 -9.27
C LYS A 342 -8.31 -17.78 -8.11
N ASN A 343 -7.43 -17.56 -7.12
CA ASN A 343 -7.15 -18.48 -6.03
C ASN A 343 -7.31 -17.78 -4.67
N LYS A 344 -7.64 -18.54 -3.61
CA LYS A 344 -7.58 -18.08 -2.22
C LYS A 344 -6.11 -18.00 -1.83
N GLY A 345 -5.45 -16.87 -2.07
CA GLY A 345 -4.03 -16.65 -1.77
C GLY A 345 -3.55 -17.27 -0.45
N GLY A 346 -2.60 -18.20 -0.56
CA GLY A 346 -1.86 -18.87 0.52
C GLY A 346 -0.66 -19.54 -0.13
N GLY A 347 0.56 -19.18 0.29
CA GLY A 347 1.80 -19.49 -0.44
C GLY A 347 2.13 -20.98 -0.55
N GLY A 348 2.60 -21.38 -1.74
CA GLY A 348 3.23 -22.68 -1.99
C GLY A 348 2.89 -23.24 -3.38
N GLY A 349 3.73 -22.96 -4.39
CA GLY A 349 3.65 -23.62 -5.70
C GLY A 349 4.28 -22.82 -6.82
N THR A 350 5.57 -23.07 -7.08
CA THR A 350 6.19 -22.82 -8.39
C THR A 350 5.48 -23.65 -9.46
N ASP A 351 5.00 -23.03 -10.54
CA ASP A 351 5.56 -23.34 -11.88
C ASP A 351 5.25 -22.22 -12.91
N PRO A 352 6.28 -21.67 -13.56
CA PRO A 352 6.16 -20.90 -14.79
C PRO A 352 6.08 -21.79 -16.06
N GLY A 353 5.06 -21.59 -16.91
CA GLY A 353 5.04 -22.00 -18.34
C GLY A 353 4.29 -23.30 -18.67
N PRO A 354 3.73 -23.45 -19.90
CA PRO A 354 4.53 -23.39 -21.13
C PRO A 354 4.05 -22.39 -22.18
N ASN A 355 5.06 -21.83 -22.83
CA ASN A 355 5.09 -21.08 -24.08
C ASN A 355 4.20 -21.66 -25.20
N PRO A 356 3.66 -20.83 -26.11
CA PRO A 356 3.68 -21.15 -27.52
C PRO A 356 4.71 -20.25 -28.23
N ASP A 357 5.65 -20.94 -28.84
CA ASP A 357 6.74 -20.47 -29.69
C ASP A 357 6.29 -19.47 -30.77
N PRO A 358 6.88 -18.25 -30.90
CA PRO A 358 6.67 -17.40 -32.05
C PRO A 358 7.76 -17.67 -33.11
N THR A 359 7.40 -18.46 -34.13
CA THR A 359 8.11 -18.46 -35.41
C THR A 359 7.99 -17.06 -36.07
N PRO A 360 9.01 -16.55 -36.79
CA PRO A 360 9.33 -15.13 -36.81
C PRO A 360 8.57 -14.34 -37.88
N THR A 361 7.96 -13.21 -37.49
CA THR A 361 7.59 -12.13 -38.42
C THR A 361 8.29 -10.82 -38.04
N LYS A 362 8.87 -10.18 -39.06
CA LYS A 362 9.90 -9.12 -39.00
C LYS A 362 9.58 -7.94 -38.07
N LYS A 363 10.58 -7.62 -37.25
CA LYS A 363 10.71 -6.43 -36.38
C LYS A 363 10.84 -5.13 -37.19
N PRO A 364 10.12 -4.03 -36.87
CA PRO A 364 10.53 -2.68 -37.23
C PRO A 364 11.69 -2.25 -36.32
N SER A 365 12.77 -1.73 -36.92
CA SER A 365 14.01 -1.36 -36.23
C SER A 365 13.80 -0.24 -35.19
N PRO A 366 14.32 -0.37 -33.95
CA PRO A 366 14.31 0.70 -32.95
C PRO A 366 15.54 1.61 -33.11
N THR A 367 15.33 2.91 -32.89
CA THR A 367 16.37 3.94 -32.80
C THR A 367 17.26 3.69 -31.57
N PRO A 368 18.60 3.94 -31.61
CA PRO A 368 19.50 3.56 -30.53
C PRO A 368 19.41 4.48 -29.30
N THR A 369 19.18 3.93 -28.11
CA THR A 369 19.36 4.62 -26.82
C THR A 369 20.77 4.37 -26.26
N LYS A 370 21.44 5.46 -25.89
CA LYS A 370 22.83 5.52 -25.39
C LYS A 370 22.96 4.73 -24.08
N GLN A 371 23.97 3.86 -23.99
CA GLN A 371 24.26 3.04 -22.82
C GLN A 371 24.75 3.91 -21.63
N PRO A 372 24.26 3.72 -20.40
CA PRO A 372 24.77 4.41 -19.23
C PRO A 372 26.21 3.96 -18.92
N THR A 373 27.14 4.91 -18.76
CA THR A 373 28.54 4.63 -18.41
C THR A 373 28.89 5.25 -17.06
N GLY A 374 29.29 4.42 -16.09
CA GLY A 374 29.66 4.83 -14.73
C GLY A 374 28.45 5.00 -13.81
N GLY A 375 28.30 4.11 -12.83
CA GLY A 375 27.18 4.15 -11.88
C GLY A 375 27.16 5.39 -10.97
N PRO A 376 26.02 5.70 -10.35
CA PRO A 376 25.89 6.91 -9.54
C PRO A 376 26.68 6.81 -8.23
N THR A 377 27.18 7.94 -7.76
CA THR A 377 27.88 8.01 -6.47
C THR A 377 26.86 7.97 -5.34
N ALA A 378 26.93 6.95 -4.49
CA ALA A 378 26.08 6.86 -3.31
C ALA A 378 26.55 7.84 -2.21
N THR A 379 25.62 8.29 -1.37
CA THR A 379 25.85 9.03 -0.13
C THR A 379 25.08 8.35 1.00
N ALA A 380 25.59 8.42 2.23
CA ALA A 380 24.96 7.82 3.40
C ALA A 380 24.69 8.91 4.45
N ALA A 381 23.49 8.90 5.01
CA ALA A 381 22.99 9.87 5.99
C ALA A 381 22.07 9.19 7.01
N GLN A 382 21.68 9.92 8.06
CA GLN A 382 20.82 9.40 9.14
C GLN A 382 21.33 8.06 9.72
N ILE A 383 22.64 7.97 9.89
CA ILE A 383 23.31 6.76 10.36
C ILE A 383 22.98 6.55 11.84
N GLN A 384 22.37 5.42 12.13
CA GLN A 384 22.09 4.94 13.49
C GLN A 384 22.97 3.74 13.78
N SER A 385 22.80 3.14 14.95
CA SER A 385 23.57 1.96 15.36
C SER A 385 23.22 0.74 14.52
N ASN A 386 22.00 0.68 13.99
CA ASN A 386 21.53 -0.47 13.21
C ASN A 386 20.85 -0.10 11.90
N SER A 387 20.92 1.17 11.48
CA SER A 387 20.30 1.60 10.23
C SER A 387 21.03 2.77 9.58
N VAL A 388 20.78 2.98 8.30
CA VAL A 388 21.27 4.12 7.53
C VAL A 388 20.24 4.48 6.46
N VAL A 389 20.24 5.72 6.00
CA VAL A 389 19.58 6.12 4.76
C VAL A 389 20.65 6.42 3.71
N VAL A 390 20.58 5.74 2.58
CA VAL A 390 21.50 5.92 1.46
C VAL A 390 20.76 6.62 0.33
N SER A 391 21.41 7.58 -0.34
CA SER A 391 20.87 8.21 -1.55
C SER A 391 21.92 8.36 -2.66
N TRP A 392 21.49 8.66 -3.89
CA TRP A 392 22.39 8.81 -5.05
C TRP A 392 21.75 9.68 -6.15
N PRO A 393 22.52 10.31 -7.05
CA PRO A 393 21.97 11.10 -8.14
C PRO A 393 21.27 10.21 -9.18
N LYS A 394 20.28 10.78 -9.87
CA LYS A 394 19.61 10.13 -11.01
C LYS A 394 20.62 9.92 -12.15
N VAL A 395 20.57 8.76 -12.81
CA VAL A 395 21.36 8.47 -14.03
C VAL A 395 20.42 8.40 -15.22
N ASP A 396 20.73 9.13 -16.28
CA ASP A 396 19.89 9.17 -17.48
C ASP A 396 19.83 7.81 -18.20
N GLY A 397 18.66 7.48 -18.73
CA GLY A 397 18.40 6.18 -19.36
C GLY A 397 18.24 5.02 -18.36
N THR A 398 18.23 5.30 -17.05
CA THR A 398 18.12 4.28 -16.00
C THR A 398 16.69 3.99 -15.63
N SER A 399 16.33 2.71 -15.61
CA SER A 399 15.04 2.19 -15.22
C SER A 399 15.02 1.63 -13.79
N TRP A 400 16.18 1.18 -13.29
CA TRP A 400 16.34 0.61 -11.95
C TRP A 400 17.73 0.88 -11.39
N TYR A 401 17.85 0.92 -10.07
CA TYR A 401 19.13 0.95 -9.35
C TYR A 401 19.32 -0.35 -8.57
N GLN A 402 20.48 -0.95 -8.76
CA GLN A 402 20.95 -2.05 -7.94
C GLN A 402 21.72 -1.47 -6.76
N VAL A 403 21.24 -1.68 -5.54
CA VAL A 403 21.96 -1.29 -4.33
C VAL A 403 22.70 -2.51 -3.80
N MET A 404 23.98 -2.32 -3.51
CA MET A 404 24.84 -3.36 -2.96
C MET A 404 25.43 -2.88 -1.64
N LEU A 405 25.32 -3.70 -0.59
CA LEU A 405 25.93 -3.49 0.71
C LEU A 405 27.13 -4.44 0.84
N ASN A 406 28.31 -3.90 1.12
CA ASN A 406 29.59 -4.62 1.19
C ASN A 406 29.87 -5.47 -0.06
N GLY A 407 29.48 -4.96 -1.23
CA GLY A 407 29.64 -5.65 -2.52
C GLY A 407 28.65 -6.79 -2.77
N LYS A 408 27.75 -7.09 -1.82
CA LYS A 408 26.64 -8.04 -2.01
C LYS A 408 25.39 -7.29 -2.45
N HIS A 409 24.65 -7.88 -3.38
CA HIS A 409 23.34 -7.37 -3.75
C HIS A 409 22.41 -7.29 -2.54
N LEU A 410 21.83 -6.11 -2.30
CA LEU A 410 20.85 -5.88 -1.25
C LEU A 410 19.43 -5.83 -1.85
N ALA A 411 19.21 -4.93 -2.81
CA ALA A 411 17.89 -4.72 -3.40
C ALA A 411 17.95 -4.02 -4.76
N TRP A 412 16.89 -4.23 -5.54
CA TRP A 412 16.54 -3.40 -6.68
C TRP A 412 15.52 -2.35 -6.26
N VAL A 413 15.79 -1.08 -6.58
CA VAL A 413 14.89 0.03 -6.28
C VAL A 413 14.82 0.97 -7.47
N GLN A 414 13.67 1.61 -7.67
CA GLN A 414 13.54 2.68 -8.66
C GLN A 414 13.86 4.06 -8.07
N SER A 415 14.02 4.10 -6.75
CA SER A 415 14.27 5.32 -5.99
C SER A 415 15.73 5.68 -5.97
N GLN A 416 16.00 6.96 -5.78
CA GLN A 416 17.31 7.54 -5.51
C GLN A 416 17.66 7.55 -4.02
N VAL A 417 16.79 7.00 -3.16
CA VAL A 417 17.03 6.88 -1.73
C VAL A 417 16.50 5.55 -1.19
N LEU A 418 17.13 5.01 -0.15
CA LEU A 418 16.82 3.72 0.46
C LEU A 418 17.21 3.71 1.95
N ARG A 419 16.34 3.23 2.84
CA ARG A 419 16.70 2.93 4.24
C ARG A 419 17.14 1.47 4.38
N ILE A 420 18.32 1.26 4.97
CA ILE A 420 18.87 -0.05 5.28
C ILE A 420 18.83 -0.20 6.80
N TYR A 421 18.31 -1.31 7.31
CA TYR A 421 18.17 -1.57 8.76
C TYR A 421 18.67 -2.99 9.09
N ASN A 422 18.79 -3.30 10.39
CA ASN A 422 19.46 -4.49 10.95
C ASN A 422 20.98 -4.52 10.74
N LEU A 423 21.61 -3.36 10.58
CA LEU A 423 23.06 -3.26 10.55
C LEU A 423 23.67 -3.55 11.93
N GLN A 424 24.88 -4.09 11.94
CA GLN A 424 25.70 -4.25 13.13
C GLN A 424 26.16 -2.87 13.63
N PRO A 425 26.10 -2.58 14.94
CA PRO A 425 26.61 -1.34 15.50
C PRO A 425 28.13 -1.21 15.41
N ASN A 426 28.60 0.04 15.41
CA ASN A 426 30.01 0.39 15.27
C ASN A 426 30.74 -0.34 14.13
N THR A 427 30.01 -0.71 13.09
CA THR A 427 30.50 -1.53 11.97
C THR A 427 30.56 -0.66 10.74
N GLU A 428 31.66 -0.78 10.02
CA GLU A 428 31.84 -0.07 8.76
C GLU A 428 31.13 -0.84 7.65
N TYR A 429 30.35 -0.09 6.87
CA TYR A 429 29.59 -0.57 5.74
C TYR A 429 29.94 0.25 4.51
N LYS A 430 29.92 -0.41 3.37
CA LYS A 430 30.16 0.18 2.08
C LYS A 430 28.95 -0.05 1.19
N VAL A 431 28.33 1.02 0.71
CA VAL A 431 27.21 0.95 -0.22
C VAL A 431 27.62 1.45 -1.59
N THR A 432 27.29 0.68 -2.61
CA THR A 432 27.51 1.01 -4.02
C THR A 432 26.21 0.84 -4.77
N VAL A 433 26.03 1.64 -5.81
CA VAL A 433 24.82 1.66 -6.61
C VAL A 433 25.17 1.49 -8.08
N SER A 434 24.52 0.56 -8.78
CA SER A 434 24.61 0.41 -10.23
C SER A 434 23.30 0.86 -10.87
N ALA A 435 23.36 1.64 -11.93
CA ALA A 435 22.21 2.00 -12.74
C ALA A 435 21.98 0.93 -13.81
N ARG A 436 20.72 0.52 -14.01
CA ARG A 436 20.30 -0.42 -15.06
C ARG A 436 19.32 0.24 -16.01
N ASP A 437 19.59 0.17 -17.31
CA ASP A 437 18.68 0.68 -18.33
C ASP A 437 17.50 -0.27 -18.63
N GLY A 438 16.54 0.19 -19.42
CA GLY A 438 15.35 -0.57 -19.80
C GLY A 438 15.62 -1.79 -20.69
N SER A 439 16.86 -1.97 -21.17
CA SER A 439 17.33 -3.15 -21.90
C SER A 439 18.13 -4.11 -21.01
N GLY A 440 18.22 -3.84 -19.70
CA GLY A 440 18.93 -4.67 -18.74
C GLY A 440 20.44 -4.47 -18.72
N ARG A 441 20.97 -3.44 -19.39
CA ARG A 441 22.40 -3.12 -19.36
C ARG A 441 22.72 -2.30 -18.12
N ASP A 442 23.72 -2.75 -17.37
CA ASP A 442 24.20 -2.11 -16.15
C ASP A 442 25.33 -1.12 -16.44
N SER A 443 25.34 0.00 -15.74
CA SER A 443 26.42 0.98 -15.74
C SER A 443 27.68 0.49 -15.03
N GLY A 444 27.55 -0.61 -14.28
CA GLY A 444 28.46 -1.00 -13.21
C GLY A 444 28.28 -0.13 -11.95
N PRO A 445 28.83 -0.55 -10.80
CA PRO A 445 28.71 0.20 -9.55
C PRO A 445 29.44 1.55 -9.65
N GLY A 446 28.79 2.60 -9.16
CA GLY A 446 29.39 3.91 -8.98
C GLY A 446 30.32 3.99 -7.77
N LYS A 447 30.77 5.21 -7.46
CA LYS A 447 31.58 5.44 -6.25
C LYS A 447 30.79 5.07 -5.00
N ALA A 448 31.46 4.36 -4.10
CA ALA A 448 30.86 3.85 -2.88
C ALA A 448 30.72 4.93 -1.81
N ALA A 449 29.59 4.94 -1.10
CA ALA A 449 29.49 5.55 0.22
C ALA A 449 30.02 4.57 1.25
N SER A 450 31.01 4.98 2.03
CA SER A 450 31.39 4.24 3.25
C SER A 450 30.82 4.98 4.44
N PHE A 451 30.22 4.25 5.36
CA PHE A 451 29.71 4.80 6.61
C PHE A 451 29.96 3.81 7.73
N ARG A 452 30.08 4.32 8.95
CA ARG A 452 30.17 3.49 10.14
C ARG A 452 28.92 3.71 10.97
N THR A 453 28.17 2.65 11.23
CA THR A 453 27.03 2.72 12.15
C THR A 453 27.49 3.26 13.50
N THR A 454 26.62 3.99 14.19
CA THR A 454 26.97 4.49 15.51
C THR A 454 27.16 3.33 16.50
N GLY A 455 27.85 3.55 17.61
CA GLY A 455 27.96 2.53 18.66
C GLY A 455 26.58 2.15 19.19
N ALA A 456 26.40 0.89 19.58
CA ALA A 456 25.09 0.36 20.03
C ALA A 456 24.46 1.12 21.20
N GLY A 457 25.26 1.92 21.93
CA GLY A 457 24.94 2.30 23.30
C GLY A 457 24.82 1.01 24.11
N GLY A 458 25.93 0.58 24.71
CA GLY A 458 26.02 -0.73 25.37
C GLY A 458 24.82 -0.95 26.29
N GLY A 459 24.21 -2.14 26.24
CA GLY A 459 23.02 -2.52 27.02
C GLY A 459 23.18 -2.46 28.55
N ALA A 460 24.28 -1.91 29.06
CA ALA A 460 24.46 -1.50 30.43
C ALA A 460 24.05 -0.02 30.58
N THR A 461 22.93 0.22 31.23
CA THR A 461 22.48 1.55 31.62
C THR A 461 23.25 2.01 32.86
N THR A 462 23.76 3.25 32.86
CA THR A 462 24.42 3.83 34.04
C THR A 462 23.39 4.54 34.92
N PRO A 463 23.43 4.36 36.27
CA PRO A 463 22.52 5.05 37.17
C PRO A 463 22.48 6.56 36.94
N ASN A 464 21.30 7.16 37.09
CA ASN A 464 21.04 8.59 36.89
C ASN A 464 21.36 9.15 35.49
N SER A 465 21.63 8.30 34.50
CA SER A 465 21.75 8.72 33.11
C SER A 465 20.44 8.52 32.35
N ARG A 466 20.15 9.43 31.43
CA ARG A 466 18.98 9.36 30.55
C ARG A 466 19.32 8.62 29.28
N TYR A 467 18.36 7.87 28.76
CA TYR A 467 18.49 7.13 27.52
C TYR A 467 17.23 7.27 26.68
N THR A 468 17.33 7.18 25.36
CA THR A 468 16.20 6.95 24.46
C THR A 468 16.10 5.47 24.09
N LEU A 469 14.88 5.02 23.80
CA LEU A 469 14.59 3.69 23.26
C LEU A 469 14.11 3.84 21.81
N GLY A 470 15.00 3.63 20.83
CA GLY A 470 14.69 3.74 19.41
C GLY A 470 14.40 2.38 18.75
N ASN A 471 13.41 2.28 17.88
CA ASN A 471 13.13 1.11 17.07
C ASN A 471 13.61 1.36 15.63
N GLY A 472 14.64 0.61 15.19
CA GLY A 472 15.27 0.81 13.88
C GLY A 472 14.39 0.42 12.69
N SER A 473 13.41 -0.48 12.89
CA SER A 473 12.52 -0.93 11.82
C SER A 473 11.39 0.05 11.52
N THR A 474 10.90 0.76 12.54
CA THR A 474 9.85 1.76 12.40
C THR A 474 10.37 3.19 12.35
N GLY A 475 11.63 3.41 12.75
CA GLY A 475 12.22 4.75 12.90
C GLY A 475 11.67 5.54 14.09
N MET A 476 10.92 4.89 14.99
CA MET A 476 10.23 5.52 16.11
C MET A 476 11.01 5.39 17.42
N ALA A 477 10.76 6.27 18.38
CA ALA A 477 11.25 6.18 19.75
C ALA A 477 10.08 5.93 20.72
N ALA A 478 10.33 5.15 21.78
CA ALA A 478 9.37 5.00 22.87
C ALA A 478 9.18 6.34 23.59
N GLU A 479 7.92 6.72 23.80
CA GLU A 479 7.49 8.03 24.25
C GLU A 479 6.31 7.90 25.22
N VAL A 480 6.31 8.66 26.33
CA VAL A 480 5.06 8.91 27.08
C VAL A 480 4.17 9.81 26.25
N TRP A 481 2.97 9.37 25.87
CA TRP A 481 2.15 10.07 24.88
C TRP A 481 1.98 11.57 25.17
N GLY A 482 2.52 12.41 24.27
CA GLY A 482 2.45 13.86 24.36
C GLY A 482 3.16 14.46 25.59
N GLY A 483 4.03 13.68 26.26
CA GLY A 483 4.69 14.08 27.50
C GLY A 483 3.75 14.28 28.69
N ARG A 484 2.51 13.79 28.62
CA ARG A 484 1.53 13.97 29.69
C ARG A 484 1.96 13.23 30.95
N THR A 485 1.70 13.81 32.12
CA THR A 485 2.20 13.30 33.40
C THR A 485 1.14 12.58 34.24
N ALA A 486 -0.10 12.46 33.75
CA ALA A 486 -1.19 11.76 34.44
C ALA A 486 -0.93 10.25 34.57
N ASP A 487 -1.41 9.66 35.66
CA ASP A 487 -1.39 8.20 35.87
C ASP A 487 -2.18 7.49 34.78
N GLY A 488 -1.68 6.35 34.32
CA GLY A 488 -2.29 5.60 33.22
C GLY A 488 -2.05 6.18 31.82
N THR A 489 -1.33 7.30 31.67
CA THR A 489 -0.90 7.77 30.34
C THR A 489 -0.07 6.69 29.67
N VAL A 490 -0.49 6.26 28.48
CA VAL A 490 0.12 5.15 27.75
C VAL A 490 1.47 5.52 27.14
N LEU A 491 2.27 4.49 26.90
CA LEU A 491 3.50 4.54 26.14
C LEU A 491 3.20 4.37 24.65
N VAL A 492 3.86 5.13 23.79
CA VAL A 492 3.70 5.09 22.33
C VAL A 492 5.04 5.16 21.58
N GLY A 493 5.11 4.60 20.38
CA GLY A 493 6.18 4.82 19.41
C GLY A 493 5.88 6.10 18.62
N GLY A 494 6.68 7.13 18.85
CA GLY A 494 6.60 8.43 18.16
C GLY A 494 7.85 8.75 17.35
N ARG A 495 7.80 9.77 16.49
CA ARG A 495 8.98 10.20 15.73
C ARG A 495 10.07 10.69 16.69
N ALA A 496 11.30 10.20 16.52
CA ALA A 496 12.44 10.62 17.34
C ALA A 496 12.63 12.15 17.28
N ASN A 497 12.56 12.81 18.43
CA ASN A 497 12.69 14.26 18.58
C ASN A 497 13.66 14.64 19.71
N GLY A 498 14.06 13.68 20.55
CA GLY A 498 15.05 13.88 21.61
C GLY A 498 14.53 14.62 22.84
N TYR A 499 13.24 15.00 22.90
CA TYR A 499 12.65 15.67 24.05
C TYR A 499 12.45 14.71 25.24
N ALA A 500 12.21 15.28 26.43
CA ALA A 500 12.18 14.54 27.70
C ALA A 500 11.15 13.40 27.74
N GLN A 501 10.06 13.48 26.97
CA GLN A 501 9.05 12.43 26.88
C GLN A 501 9.54 11.14 26.21
N GLN A 502 10.66 11.19 25.48
CA GLN A 502 11.34 10.04 24.87
C GLN A 502 12.55 9.57 25.68
N GLN A 503 12.77 10.14 26.86
CA GLN A 503 13.93 9.89 27.69
C GLN A 503 13.57 9.10 28.94
N TRP A 504 14.43 8.15 29.29
CA TRP A 504 14.18 7.11 30.29
C TRP A 504 15.39 6.97 31.22
N TYR A 505 15.11 6.84 32.52
CA TYR A 505 16.05 6.32 33.50
C TYR A 505 15.78 4.84 33.72
N PHE A 506 16.83 4.06 33.95
CA PHE A 506 16.75 2.64 34.25
C PHE A 506 17.24 2.43 35.67
N ASP A 507 16.31 2.40 36.61
CA ASP A 507 16.60 2.25 38.03
C ASP A 507 16.70 0.76 38.38
N ASP A 508 17.64 0.38 39.24
CA ASP A 508 17.78 -1.01 39.68
C ASP A 508 16.51 -1.50 40.42
N ALA A 509 16.02 -2.66 40.01
CA ALA A 509 14.90 -3.36 40.63
C ALA A 509 15.32 -4.70 41.27
N GLY A 510 16.62 -5.01 41.28
CA GLY A 510 17.16 -6.27 41.81
C GLY A 510 17.07 -7.42 40.80
N SER A 511 17.81 -8.50 41.05
CA SER A 511 17.78 -9.74 40.24
C SER A 511 18.02 -9.53 38.73
N GLY A 512 18.79 -8.50 38.36
CA GLY A 512 19.08 -8.14 36.97
C GLY A 512 17.91 -7.46 36.22
N GLN A 513 16.89 -7.00 36.93
CA GLN A 513 15.74 -6.28 36.40
C GLN A 513 15.85 -4.78 36.66
N VAL A 514 15.12 -3.99 35.88
CA VAL A 514 15.10 -2.53 35.95
C VAL A 514 13.68 -1.99 36.03
N ARG A 515 13.50 -0.87 36.73
CA ARG A 515 12.32 0.00 36.61
C ARG A 515 12.62 1.07 35.58
N ILE A 516 11.80 1.15 34.53
CA ILE A 516 11.95 2.14 33.46
C ILE A 516 11.15 3.38 33.86
N ARG A 517 11.85 4.44 34.24
CA ARG A 517 11.27 5.67 34.75
C ARG A 517 11.33 6.78 33.71
N SER A 518 10.19 7.38 33.43
CA SER A 518 10.06 8.51 32.51
C SER A 518 10.82 9.73 33.02
N ALA A 519 11.63 10.34 32.15
CA ALA A 519 12.34 11.58 32.49
C ALA A 519 11.41 12.82 32.50
N VAL A 520 10.26 12.77 31.82
CA VAL A 520 9.29 13.88 31.80
C VAL A 520 8.38 13.90 33.04
N SER A 521 8.03 12.74 33.59
CA SER A 521 7.05 12.64 34.70
C SER A 521 7.63 12.10 36.01
N GLY A 522 8.79 11.45 35.98
CA GLY A 522 9.34 10.72 37.12
C GLY A 522 8.58 9.43 37.48
N LYS A 523 7.58 9.03 36.68
CA LYS A 523 6.75 7.83 36.88
C LYS A 523 7.32 6.63 36.15
N CYS A 524 6.99 5.42 36.62
CA CYS A 524 7.53 4.17 36.11
C CYS A 524 6.58 3.52 35.10
N LEU A 525 7.15 2.85 34.10
CA LEU A 525 6.39 2.07 33.14
C LEU A 525 5.87 0.78 33.77
N GLN A 526 4.61 0.50 33.49
CA GLN A 526 3.88 -0.65 33.99
C GLN A 526 2.89 -1.13 32.91
N PRO A 527 2.69 -2.44 32.74
CA PRO A 527 1.55 -2.94 31.98
C PRO A 527 0.22 -2.52 32.62
N GLY A 528 -0.81 -2.29 31.79
CA GLY A 528 -2.15 -1.95 32.26
C GLY A 528 -2.86 -3.05 33.08
N GLY A 529 -2.37 -4.28 33.00
CA GLY A 529 -2.86 -5.47 33.68
C GLY A 529 -1.84 -6.61 33.62
N ALA A 530 -2.26 -7.86 33.81
CA ALA A 530 -1.36 -9.00 33.72
C ALA A 530 -0.66 -9.06 32.34
N PRO A 531 0.65 -9.34 32.26
CA PRO A 531 1.36 -9.46 30.98
C PRO A 531 0.69 -10.48 30.06
N ALA A 532 0.25 -9.99 28.89
CA ALA A 532 -0.41 -10.78 27.86
C ALA A 532 -0.22 -10.09 26.51
N GLN A 533 -0.52 -10.81 25.44
CA GLN A 533 -0.47 -10.24 24.09
C GLN A 533 -1.47 -9.09 23.96
N GLY A 534 -1.00 -7.93 23.47
CA GLY A 534 -1.81 -6.72 23.36
C GLY A 534 -1.95 -5.94 24.68
N MET A 535 -1.26 -6.32 25.75
CA MET A 535 -1.33 -5.57 27.01
C MET A 535 -0.56 -4.25 26.87
N TRP A 536 -1.27 -3.13 26.89
CA TRP A 536 -0.64 -1.82 26.73
C TRP A 536 0.24 -1.49 27.93
N VAL A 537 1.27 -0.68 27.69
CA VAL A 537 2.15 -0.16 28.75
C VAL A 537 1.78 1.29 29.01
N SER A 538 1.73 1.68 30.28
CA SER A 538 1.46 3.05 30.71
C SER A 538 2.37 3.44 31.86
N GLN A 539 2.38 4.73 32.21
CA GLN A 539 3.10 5.20 33.39
C GLN A 539 2.21 5.16 34.64
N GLN A 540 2.82 4.79 35.77
CA GLN A 540 2.22 4.81 37.10
C GLN A 540 3.23 5.32 38.13
N PRO A 541 2.80 5.78 39.32
CA PRO A 541 3.74 6.10 40.41
C PRO A 541 4.69 4.93 40.65
N CYS A 542 5.99 5.23 40.77
CA CYS A 542 6.99 4.20 40.99
C CYS A 542 6.77 3.53 42.34
N ASP A 543 6.63 2.21 42.35
CA ASP A 543 6.48 1.38 43.55
C ASP A 543 7.48 0.22 43.51
N LYS A 544 8.37 0.16 44.50
CA LYS A 544 9.41 -0.88 44.59
C LYS A 544 8.84 -2.25 44.93
N ASN A 545 7.62 -2.32 45.46
CA ASN A 545 6.95 -3.57 45.81
C ASN A 545 6.07 -4.10 44.67
N ASN A 546 5.90 -3.33 43.58
CA ASN A 546 5.08 -3.74 42.43
C ASN A 546 5.93 -4.45 41.36
N GLY A 547 5.86 -5.78 41.35
CA GLY A 547 6.58 -6.61 40.38
C GLY A 547 6.23 -6.36 38.91
N ALA A 548 5.07 -5.74 38.60
CA ALA A 548 4.71 -5.38 37.23
C ALA A 548 5.53 -4.20 36.67
N GLN A 549 6.24 -3.45 37.53
CA GLN A 549 7.13 -2.37 37.11
C GLN A 549 8.57 -2.84 36.88
N ALA A 550 8.86 -4.13 37.11
CA ALA A 550 10.17 -4.71 36.87
C ALA A 550 10.27 -5.25 35.44
N TRP A 551 11.30 -4.82 34.71
CA TRP A 551 11.53 -5.16 33.31
C TRP A 551 12.88 -5.85 33.15
N LYS A 552 12.96 -6.85 32.27
CA LYS A 552 14.23 -7.49 31.90
C LYS A 552 14.72 -6.91 30.58
N LEU A 553 15.98 -6.47 30.56
CA LEU A 553 16.67 -6.04 29.35
C LEU A 553 17.58 -7.16 28.85
N THR A 554 17.35 -7.63 27.63
CA THR A 554 18.22 -8.63 26.99
C THR A 554 18.87 -8.00 25.77
N THR A 555 20.20 -8.01 25.70
CA THR A 555 20.94 -7.45 24.56
C THR A 555 21.45 -8.57 23.65
N ARG A 556 21.16 -8.49 22.35
CA ARG A 556 21.63 -9.44 21.34
C ARG A 556 21.95 -8.70 20.04
N GLY A 557 23.17 -8.86 19.51
CA GLY A 557 23.57 -8.22 18.25
C GLY A 557 23.43 -6.69 18.26
N GLY A 558 23.54 -6.06 19.44
CA GLY A 558 23.37 -4.62 19.60
C GLY A 558 21.93 -4.11 19.68
N ALA A 559 20.93 -4.97 19.52
CA ALA A 559 19.54 -4.67 19.83
C ALA A 559 19.21 -5.08 21.28
N VAL A 560 18.30 -4.32 21.90
CA VAL A 560 17.79 -4.51 23.24
C VAL A 560 16.34 -4.96 23.13
N THR A 561 15.99 -6.06 23.77
CA THR A 561 14.60 -6.45 23.98
C THR A 561 14.23 -6.14 25.42
N VAL A 562 13.13 -5.42 25.60
CA VAL A 562 12.56 -5.11 26.92
C VAL A 562 11.42 -6.08 27.17
N THR A 563 11.48 -6.92 28.18
CA THR A 563 10.44 -7.91 28.48
C THR A 563 9.90 -7.77 29.89
N ASP A 564 8.72 -8.34 30.13
CA ASP A 564 8.21 -8.59 31.47
C ASP A 564 9.17 -9.51 32.28
N PRO A 565 9.00 -9.66 33.61
CA PRO A 565 9.89 -10.47 34.45
C PRO A 565 10.05 -11.92 34.01
N SER A 566 9.02 -12.53 33.40
CA SER A 566 9.08 -13.91 32.91
C SER A 566 9.93 -14.06 31.65
N GLY A 567 10.14 -12.97 30.91
CA GLY A 567 10.72 -13.00 29.57
C GLY A 567 9.76 -13.45 28.46
N GLY A 568 8.49 -13.74 28.80
CA GLY A 568 7.51 -14.27 27.86
C GLY A 568 6.90 -13.21 26.94
N PHE A 569 6.86 -11.95 27.36
CA PHE A 569 6.28 -10.85 26.61
C PHE A 569 7.21 -9.63 26.52
N ALA A 570 7.45 -9.16 25.30
CA ALA A 570 8.32 -8.05 24.97
C ALA A 570 7.53 -6.77 24.63
N LEU A 571 8.08 -5.63 25.05
CA LEU A 571 7.66 -4.31 24.61
C LEU A 571 7.81 -4.20 23.09
N THR A 572 6.70 -3.92 22.42
CA THR A 572 6.59 -3.97 20.96
C THR A 572 5.92 -2.72 20.45
N VAL A 573 6.47 -2.11 19.40
CA VAL A 573 5.72 -1.12 18.62
C VAL A 573 4.55 -1.84 17.98
N SER A 574 3.34 -1.65 18.53
CA SER A 574 2.15 -2.36 18.08
C SER A 574 1.59 -1.74 16.80
N ASN A 575 0.66 -2.45 16.17
CA ASN A 575 -0.15 -1.94 15.07
C ASN A 575 -1.40 -1.18 15.54
N ARG A 576 -1.51 -0.88 16.84
CA ARG A 576 -2.66 -0.18 17.41
C ARG A 576 -2.36 1.33 17.43
N PRO A 577 -3.05 2.15 16.62
CA PRO A 577 -2.84 3.58 16.66
C PRO A 577 -3.29 4.16 18.01
N TYR A 578 -2.60 5.20 18.45
CA TYR A 578 -2.96 6.00 19.62
C TYR A 578 -2.66 7.47 19.34
N TYR A 579 -3.68 8.20 18.88
CA TYR A 579 -3.63 9.64 18.59
C TYR A 579 -2.38 10.05 17.81
N GLY A 580 -2.21 9.45 16.63
CA GLY A 580 -1.11 9.76 15.71
C GLY A 580 0.28 9.23 16.08
N ASN A 581 0.34 8.43 17.14
CA ASN A 581 1.49 7.59 17.45
C ASN A 581 1.04 6.12 17.45
N TRP A 582 1.96 5.21 17.69
CA TRP A 582 1.67 3.77 17.75
C TRP A 582 1.73 3.30 19.19
N LEU A 583 0.69 2.65 19.70
CA LEU A 583 0.69 2.18 21.08
C LEU A 583 1.85 1.19 21.30
N LEU A 584 2.55 1.33 22.42
CA LEU A 584 3.52 0.34 22.86
C LEU A 584 2.82 -0.66 23.77
N ASP A 585 2.78 -1.91 23.32
CA ASP A 585 2.16 -3.00 24.05
C ASP A 585 3.08 -4.20 24.18
N LEU A 586 2.65 -5.17 24.98
CA LEU A 586 3.34 -6.42 25.19
C LEU A 586 2.88 -7.44 24.16
N GLN A 587 3.83 -8.04 23.46
CA GLN A 587 3.59 -9.18 22.55
C GLN A 587 4.48 -10.33 22.98
N ARG A 588 4.16 -11.57 22.57
CA ARG A 588 5.05 -12.71 22.84
C ARG A 588 6.47 -12.39 22.37
N ALA A 589 7.44 -12.59 23.24
CA ALA A 589 8.84 -12.33 22.94
C ALA A 589 9.34 -13.33 21.88
N ASP A 590 9.58 -12.84 20.68
CA ASP A 590 10.03 -13.66 19.54
C ASP A 590 11.17 -12.99 18.75
N GLY A 591 11.60 -11.80 19.17
CA GLY A 591 12.73 -11.10 18.57
C GLY A 591 12.42 -10.43 17.23
N ARG A 592 11.12 -10.28 16.87
CA ARG A 592 10.71 -9.52 15.68
C ARG A 592 11.24 -8.08 15.72
N ALA A 593 11.37 -7.45 14.56
CA ALA A 593 11.99 -6.12 14.46
C ALA A 593 11.27 -5.02 15.27
N ALA A 594 9.95 -5.12 15.46
CA ALA A 594 9.17 -4.23 16.32
C ALA A 594 9.48 -4.37 17.84
N GLN A 595 10.19 -5.43 18.25
CA GLN A 595 10.67 -5.69 19.62
C GLN A 595 12.16 -5.36 19.79
N ALA A 596 12.85 -5.02 18.70
CA ALA A 596 14.27 -4.70 18.68
C ALA A 596 14.47 -3.20 18.91
N TRP A 597 14.84 -2.86 20.15
CA TRP A 597 15.12 -1.49 20.56
C TRP A 597 16.61 -1.20 20.54
N THR A 598 16.96 0.08 20.52
CA THR A 598 18.30 0.58 20.75
C THR A 598 18.25 1.49 21.97
N LEU A 599 19.14 1.26 22.93
CA LEU A 599 19.34 2.15 24.07
C LEU A 599 20.44 3.15 23.75
N GLN A 600 20.08 4.41 23.53
CA GLN A 600 21.06 5.46 23.27
C GLN A 600 21.10 6.43 24.45
N LYS A 601 22.29 6.66 25.03
CA LYS A 601 22.47 7.64 26.11
C LYS A 601 22.12 9.03 25.58
N SER A 602 21.21 9.71 26.25
CA SER A 602 20.82 11.09 25.95
C SER A 602 21.84 12.06 26.55
N GLY A 603 22.18 13.10 25.79
CA GLY A 603 23.08 14.18 26.21
C GLY A 603 22.55 15.02 27.38
#